data_AF-A0A7S0YS52-F1
#
_entry.id   AF-A0A7S0YS52-F1
#
_cell.length_a   1.000
_cell.length_b   1.000
_cell.length_c   1.000
_cell.angle_alpha   90.00
_cell.angle_beta   90.00
_cell.angle_gamma   90.00
#
_symmetry.space_group_name_H-M   'P 1'
#
loop_
_entity.id
_entity.type
_entity.pdbx_description
1 polymer ?
#
loop_
_entity_poly.entity_id
_entity_poly.type
_entity_poly.pdbx_seq_one_letter_code
_entity_poly.pdbx_strand_id
1 'polypeptide(L)'
;GAVYTLKAFNGKLLAGVNSKVELFRLAEGDSGGKELATECIHRGHILVLYLESRGDFILLGDLMRSMSLLTYKPVDGQVEEIAHDFNANWMTAVDILDDDTFIGAENHYNLFTLRKNTDATTDEERARLEGVGEFHLGDLVNRFRHGSLVMRSGDADTPVIPTLIFGTVNGCIGVVASLPKDEYDLMLKVQGALNQVIKGVGGLRHEDWRSFQSERVPAGRPCKGFLDGDLIESFLDLLPQKMEQVASAVGLSVEELSKRVEELQRLH
;
A
#
# COMPACT_ATOMS: atom_id res chain seq x y z
N GLY A 1 -14.45 13.50 21.47
CA GLY A 1 -13.28 14.05 20.74
C GLY A 1 -13.70 14.33 19.32
N ALA A 2 -12.77 14.74 18.46
CA ALA A 2 -13.05 14.80 17.02
C ALA A 2 -13.11 13.38 16.45
N VAL A 3 -14.07 13.13 15.57
CA VAL A 3 -14.22 11.86 14.83
C VAL A 3 -13.51 12.03 13.49
N TYR A 4 -12.32 11.45 13.34
CA TYR A 4 -11.48 11.65 12.16
C TYR A 4 -11.83 10.68 11.02
N THR A 5 -12.27 9.47 11.36
CA THR A 5 -12.59 8.43 10.39
C THR A 5 -13.68 7.50 10.90
N LEU A 6 -14.47 6.96 9.96
CA LEU A 6 -15.58 6.04 10.19
C LEU A 6 -15.55 4.93 9.15
N LYS A 7 -15.78 3.69 9.57
CA LYS A 7 -15.87 2.51 8.68
C LYS A 7 -16.97 1.56 9.13
N ALA A 8 -17.65 0.96 8.16
CA ALA A 8 -18.50 -0.19 8.44
C ALA A 8 -17.60 -1.39 8.76
N PHE A 9 -17.93 -2.14 9.81
CA PHE A 9 -17.12 -3.25 10.29
C PHE A 9 -18.02 -4.37 10.79
N ASN A 10 -18.18 -5.46 10.04
CA ASN A 10 -18.95 -6.65 10.45
C ASN A 10 -20.35 -6.34 11.03
N GLY A 11 -21.10 -5.46 10.36
CA GLY A 11 -22.44 -5.01 10.79
C GLY A 11 -22.44 -3.97 11.92
N LYS A 12 -21.26 -3.50 12.33
CA LYS A 12 -21.01 -2.47 13.35
C LYS A 12 -20.38 -1.23 12.71
N LEU A 13 -20.21 -0.18 13.51
CA LEU A 13 -19.54 1.06 13.12
C LEU A 13 -18.24 1.20 13.88
N LEU A 14 -17.13 1.23 13.15
CA LEU A 14 -15.79 1.47 13.66
C LEU A 14 -15.45 2.96 13.49
N ALA A 15 -14.92 3.59 14.54
CA ALA A 15 -14.58 5.02 14.55
C ALA A 15 -13.19 5.30 15.12
N GLY A 16 -12.46 6.23 14.48
CA GLY A 16 -11.26 6.84 15.04
C GLY A 16 -11.61 8.16 15.71
N VAL A 17 -11.50 8.21 17.05
CA VAL A 17 -11.88 9.38 17.86
C VAL A 17 -10.68 9.85 18.68
N ASN A 18 -10.03 10.94 18.24
CA ASN A 18 -8.73 11.37 18.77
C ASN A 18 -7.74 10.19 18.88
N SER A 19 -7.30 9.84 20.09
CA SER A 19 -6.34 8.76 20.39
C SER A 19 -6.97 7.37 20.59
N LYS A 20 -8.24 7.21 20.20
CA LYS A 20 -9.03 6.00 20.48
C LYS A 20 -9.61 5.40 19.20
N VAL A 21 -9.66 4.08 19.18
CA VAL A 21 -10.49 3.32 18.25
C VAL A 21 -11.72 2.87 19.02
N GLU A 22 -12.90 3.25 18.58
CA GLU A 22 -14.18 2.93 19.23
C GLU A 22 -15.05 2.11 18.28
N LEU A 23 -15.54 0.97 18.74
CA LEU A 23 -16.46 0.11 18.00
C LEU A 23 -17.86 0.29 18.59
N PHE A 24 -18.83 0.58 17.72
CA PHE A 24 -20.23 0.80 18.08
C PHE A 24 -21.12 -0.25 17.44
N ARG A 25 -22.06 -0.78 18.22
CA ARG A 25 -23.16 -1.60 17.72
C ARG A 25 -24.44 -0.78 17.66
N LEU A 26 -25.32 -1.13 16.74
CA LEU A 26 -26.65 -0.56 16.68
C LEU A 26 -27.57 -1.33 17.65
N ALA A 27 -28.04 -0.66 18.70
CA ALA A 27 -28.94 -1.20 19.71
C ALA A 27 -30.34 -0.55 19.60
N GLU A 28 -31.35 -1.20 20.17
CA GLU A 28 -32.65 -0.56 20.38
C GLU A 28 -32.56 0.37 21.60
N GLY A 29 -32.95 1.63 21.41
CA GLY A 29 -33.02 2.62 22.46
C GLY A 29 -34.34 2.53 23.23
N ASP A 30 -34.35 3.09 24.44
CA ASP A 30 -35.50 3.04 25.36
C ASP A 30 -36.79 3.67 24.80
N SER A 31 -36.65 4.53 23.79
CA SER A 31 -37.74 5.21 23.08
C SER A 31 -38.27 4.44 21.86
N GLY A 32 -37.77 3.23 21.60
CA GLY A 32 -38.12 2.43 20.41
C GLY A 32 -37.36 2.85 19.13
N GLY A 33 -36.37 3.75 19.25
CA GLY A 33 -35.45 4.11 18.17
C GLY A 33 -34.23 3.18 18.09
N LYS A 34 -33.39 3.33 17.06
CA LYS A 34 -32.07 2.69 17.01
C LYS A 34 -31.01 3.68 17.48
N GLU A 35 -30.17 3.25 18.42
CA GLU A 35 -29.11 4.06 19.01
C GLU A 35 -27.75 3.36 18.87
N LEU A 36 -26.69 4.14 18.75
CA LEU A 36 -25.32 3.61 18.73
C LEU A 36 -24.86 3.39 20.17
N ALA A 37 -24.66 2.13 20.54
CA ALA A 37 -24.08 1.74 21.82
C ALA A 37 -22.60 1.40 21.61
N THR A 38 -21.72 1.97 22.43
CA THR A 38 -20.31 1.60 22.45
C THR A 38 -20.17 0.14 22.89
N GLU A 39 -19.44 -0.65 22.11
CA GLU A 39 -19.14 -2.04 22.41
C GLU A 39 -17.76 -2.16 23.05
N CYS A 40 -16.73 -1.60 22.42
CA CYS A 40 -15.38 -1.59 22.98
C CYS A 40 -14.58 -0.36 22.56
N ILE A 41 -13.53 -0.06 23.33
CA ILE A 41 -12.63 1.08 23.10
C ILE A 41 -11.19 0.59 23.24
N HIS A 42 -10.39 0.76 22.18
CA HIS A 42 -8.95 0.56 22.21
C HIS A 42 -8.24 1.93 22.29
N ARG A 43 -7.16 2.01 23.07
CA ARG A 43 -6.42 3.25 23.39
C ARG A 43 -4.92 3.01 23.23
N GLY A 44 -4.14 4.08 23.18
CA GLY A 44 -2.66 4.00 23.08
C GLY A 44 -2.09 4.58 21.79
N HIS A 45 -2.95 5.24 21.01
CA HIS A 45 -2.56 5.97 19.80
C HIS A 45 -2.36 7.45 20.13
N ILE A 46 -1.61 8.16 19.29
CA ILE A 46 -1.46 9.61 19.39
C ILE A 46 -2.70 10.25 18.78
N LEU A 47 -2.99 9.91 17.52
CA LEU A 47 -4.16 10.38 16.80
C LEU A 47 -4.53 9.40 15.68
N VAL A 48 -5.73 8.83 15.76
CA VAL A 48 -6.26 7.86 14.81
C VAL A 48 -6.85 8.61 13.62
N LEU A 49 -6.08 8.75 12.55
CA LEU A 49 -6.49 9.50 11.35
C LEU A 49 -7.11 8.60 10.28
N TYR A 50 -6.61 7.38 10.16
CA TYR A 50 -7.02 6.44 9.12
C TYR A 50 -7.35 5.09 9.74
N LEU A 51 -8.41 4.46 9.22
CA LEU A 51 -8.83 3.12 9.58
C LEU A 51 -9.24 2.39 8.32
N GLU A 52 -8.72 1.19 8.13
CA GLU A 52 -9.16 0.24 7.12
C GLU A 52 -9.45 -1.10 7.79
N SER A 53 -10.28 -1.93 7.16
CA SER A 53 -10.74 -3.18 7.76
C SER A 53 -10.85 -4.29 6.74
N ARG A 54 -10.45 -5.50 7.15
CA ARG A 54 -10.54 -6.71 6.33
C ARG A 54 -10.82 -7.92 7.22
N GLY A 55 -12.01 -8.51 7.09
CA GLY A 55 -12.47 -9.54 8.01
C GLY A 55 -12.55 -9.00 9.43
N ASP A 56 -11.83 -9.63 10.37
CA ASP A 56 -11.72 -9.17 11.76
C ASP A 56 -10.51 -8.25 12.01
N PHE A 57 -9.65 -8.04 11.01
CA PHE A 57 -8.51 -7.14 11.11
C PHE A 57 -8.92 -5.69 10.90
N ILE A 58 -8.28 -4.81 11.68
CA ILE A 58 -8.40 -3.37 11.61
C ILE A 58 -6.98 -2.81 11.46
N LEU A 59 -6.70 -2.19 10.32
CA LEU A 59 -5.47 -1.45 10.09
C LEU A 59 -5.68 0.00 10.48
N LEU A 60 -4.78 0.52 11.31
CA LEU A 60 -4.80 1.89 11.80
C LEU A 60 -3.60 2.66 11.26
N GLY A 61 -3.83 3.86 10.74
CA GLY A 61 -2.78 4.85 10.46
C GLY A 61 -2.82 5.97 11.49
N ASP A 62 -1.74 6.07 12.28
CA ASP A 62 -1.56 7.09 13.32
C ASP A 62 -0.87 8.35 12.75
N LEU A 63 -1.09 9.52 13.36
CA LEU A 63 -0.42 10.76 12.96
C LEU A 63 1.12 10.68 13.04
N MET A 64 1.70 9.95 14.00
CA MET A 64 3.15 9.87 14.17
C MET A 64 3.68 8.46 14.49
N ARG A 65 2.80 7.51 14.82
CA ARG A 65 3.16 6.12 15.19
C ARG A 65 2.99 5.14 14.02
N SER A 66 3.15 5.60 12.78
CA SER A 66 3.04 4.74 11.58
C SER A 66 1.74 3.92 11.57
N MET A 67 1.81 2.62 11.29
CA MET A 67 0.67 1.71 11.24
C MET A 67 0.62 0.75 12.44
N SER A 68 -0.58 0.53 12.97
CA SER A 68 -0.90 -0.55 13.93
C SER A 68 -1.94 -1.49 13.33
N LEU A 69 -1.74 -2.80 13.51
CA LEU A 69 -2.70 -3.85 13.17
C LEU A 69 -3.42 -4.31 14.43
N LEU A 70 -4.73 -4.14 14.46
CA LEU A 70 -5.61 -4.61 15.51
C LEU A 70 -6.48 -5.77 15.01
N THR A 71 -6.99 -6.60 15.91
CA THR A 71 -8.03 -7.58 15.63
C THR A 71 -9.20 -7.39 16.57
N TYR A 72 -10.41 -7.55 16.04
CA TYR A 72 -11.59 -7.72 16.85
C TYR A 72 -11.75 -9.19 17.22
N LYS A 73 -12.03 -9.47 18.50
CA LYS A 73 -12.38 -10.80 19.00
C LYS A 73 -13.86 -10.84 19.33
N PRO A 74 -14.72 -11.42 18.46
CA PRO A 74 -16.18 -11.40 18.65
C PRO A 74 -16.66 -12.06 19.94
N VAL A 75 -15.96 -13.11 20.39
CA VAL A 75 -16.30 -13.86 21.60
C VAL A 75 -16.09 -13.01 22.85
N ASP A 76 -14.97 -12.29 22.89
CA ASP A 76 -14.57 -11.46 24.02
C ASP A 76 -15.17 -10.04 23.94
N GLY A 77 -15.69 -9.66 22.77
CA GLY A 77 -16.24 -8.33 22.51
C GLY A 77 -15.18 -7.22 22.62
N GLN A 78 -13.91 -7.53 22.31
CA GLN A 78 -12.79 -6.60 22.50
C GLN A 78 -11.92 -6.45 21.25
N VAL A 79 -11.20 -5.33 21.17
CA VAL A 79 -10.20 -5.05 20.15
C VAL A 79 -8.81 -5.08 20.78
N GLU A 80 -7.92 -5.89 20.21
CA GLU A 80 -6.54 -6.08 20.67
C GLU A 80 -5.55 -5.69 19.57
N GLU A 81 -4.40 -5.13 19.97
CA GLU A 81 -3.28 -4.88 19.05
C GLU A 81 -2.52 -6.19 18.83
N ILE A 82 -2.36 -6.58 17.56
CA ILE A 82 -1.59 -7.76 17.17
C ILE A 82 -0.14 -7.37 16.92
N ALA A 83 0.06 -6.33 16.13
CA ALA A 83 1.38 -5.89 15.71
C ALA A 83 1.36 -4.39 15.38
N HIS A 84 2.51 -3.74 15.45
CA HIS A 84 2.67 -2.37 14.96
C HIS A 84 4.04 -2.13 14.36
N ASP A 85 4.16 -1.04 13.63
CA ASP A 85 5.43 -0.51 13.16
C ASP A 85 6.07 0.40 14.21
N PHE A 86 7.34 0.17 14.51
CA PHE A 86 8.09 0.96 15.49
C PHE A 86 8.71 2.22 14.88
N ASN A 87 8.61 2.40 13.55
CA ASN A 87 9.05 3.63 12.90
C ASN A 87 8.08 4.77 13.17
N ALA A 88 8.61 5.99 13.24
CA ALA A 88 7.80 7.19 13.42
C ALA A 88 7.47 7.82 12.06
N ASN A 89 6.57 7.19 11.32
CA ASN A 89 6.07 7.69 10.04
C ASN A 89 4.80 8.51 10.26
N TRP A 90 4.70 9.64 9.56
CA TRP A 90 3.55 10.54 9.68
C TRP A 90 2.60 10.26 8.53
N MET A 91 1.55 9.51 8.83
CA MET A 91 0.72 8.89 7.80
C MET A 91 -0.15 9.90 7.06
N THR A 92 -0.31 9.70 5.75
CA THR A 92 -1.25 10.45 4.91
C THR A 92 -2.36 9.57 4.33
N ALA A 93 -2.08 8.29 4.13
CA ALA A 93 -3.07 7.28 3.77
C ALA A 93 -2.55 5.88 4.14
N VAL A 94 -3.46 4.94 4.38
CA VAL A 94 -3.16 3.51 4.60
C VAL A 94 -4.19 2.66 3.88
N ASP A 95 -3.81 1.45 3.49
CA ASP A 95 -4.74 0.42 3.00
C ASP A 95 -4.22 -1.00 3.24
N ILE A 96 -5.11 -1.98 3.11
CA ILE A 96 -4.82 -3.41 3.30
C ILE A 96 -4.73 -4.06 1.91
N LEU A 97 -3.53 -4.50 1.51
CA LEU A 97 -3.36 -5.17 0.21
C LEU A 97 -3.92 -6.60 0.26
N ASP A 98 -3.55 -7.35 1.29
CA ASP A 98 -3.99 -8.72 1.55
C ASP A 98 -4.03 -9.01 3.07
N ASP A 99 -4.12 -10.28 3.48
CA ASP A 99 -4.27 -10.66 4.90
C ASP A 99 -2.98 -10.46 5.72
N ASP A 100 -1.83 -10.30 5.06
CA ASP A 100 -0.51 -10.19 5.68
C ASP A 100 0.24 -8.91 5.29
N THR A 101 -0.15 -8.22 4.22
CA THR A 101 0.56 -7.07 3.65
C THR A 101 -0.31 -5.81 3.66
N PHE A 102 0.27 -4.72 4.15
CA PHE A 102 -0.36 -3.42 4.32
C PHE A 102 0.45 -2.36 3.59
N ILE A 103 -0.21 -1.37 3.01
CA ILE A 103 0.45 -0.24 2.34
C ILE A 103 0.19 1.06 3.10
N GLY A 104 1.23 1.88 3.21
CA GLY A 104 1.20 3.20 3.82
C GLY A 104 1.80 4.25 2.90
N ALA A 105 1.25 5.45 2.96
CA ALA A 105 1.84 6.66 2.44
C ALA A 105 2.13 7.63 3.59
N GLU A 106 3.23 8.37 3.50
CA GLU A 106 3.68 9.28 4.55
C GLU A 106 4.13 10.64 4.02
N ASN A 107 4.33 11.59 4.94
CA ASN A 107 4.49 13.01 4.63
C ASN A 107 5.79 13.40 3.90
N HIS A 108 6.78 12.50 3.81
CA HIS A 108 7.97 12.69 2.96
C HIS A 108 7.78 12.17 1.52
N TYR A 109 6.52 12.01 1.08
CA TYR A 109 6.16 11.61 -0.28
C TYR A 109 6.59 10.18 -0.64
N ASN A 110 6.71 9.30 0.36
CA ASN A 110 7.03 7.90 0.15
C ASN A 110 5.79 7.01 0.25
N LEU A 111 5.88 5.89 -0.44
CA LEU A 111 5.08 4.69 -0.23
C LEU A 111 5.96 3.64 0.46
N PHE A 112 5.34 2.87 1.34
CA PHE A 112 5.98 1.71 1.94
C PHE A 112 4.95 0.62 2.21
N THR A 113 5.43 -0.63 2.25
CA THR A 113 4.61 -1.78 2.58
C THR A 113 5.17 -2.49 3.79
N LEU A 114 4.26 -2.85 4.69
CA LEU A 114 4.57 -3.62 5.88
C LEU A 114 3.94 -5.00 5.79
N ARG A 115 4.60 -5.99 6.37
CA ARG A 115 4.12 -7.37 6.45
C ARG A 115 3.99 -7.84 7.89
N LYS A 116 2.93 -8.59 8.18
CA LYS A 116 2.72 -9.31 9.43
C LYS A 116 3.66 -10.53 9.50
N ASN A 117 4.36 -10.68 10.62
CA ASN A 117 5.30 -11.79 10.84
C ASN A 117 4.60 -13.06 11.36
N THR A 118 3.80 -13.71 10.53
CA THR A 118 3.03 -14.91 10.92
C THR A 118 3.93 -16.09 11.29
N ASP A 119 5.09 -16.23 10.63
CA ASP A 119 6.04 -17.34 10.81
C ASP A 119 7.05 -17.11 11.97
N ALA A 120 6.95 -15.99 12.69
CA ALA A 120 7.87 -15.69 13.78
C ALA A 120 7.76 -16.70 14.93
N THR A 121 8.89 -16.98 15.57
CA THR A 121 8.97 -17.97 16.67
C THR A 121 8.71 -17.35 18.04
N THR A 122 8.92 -16.03 18.16
CA THR A 122 8.73 -15.28 19.40
C THR A 122 7.55 -14.32 19.29
N ASP A 123 6.90 -14.04 20.42
CA ASP A 123 5.77 -13.10 20.45
C ASP A 123 6.22 -11.66 20.19
N GLU A 124 7.46 -11.31 20.55
CA GLU A 124 8.05 -10.01 20.28
C GLU A 124 8.21 -9.76 18.76
N GLU A 125 8.67 -10.75 18.01
CA GLU A 125 8.78 -10.66 16.54
C GLU A 125 7.41 -10.64 15.86
N ARG A 126 6.43 -11.40 16.38
CA ARG A 126 5.04 -11.35 15.89
C ARG A 126 4.39 -9.98 16.09
N ALA A 127 4.73 -9.31 17.18
CA ALA A 127 4.22 -7.97 17.51
C ALA A 127 4.81 -6.86 16.64
N ARG A 128 5.79 -7.16 15.78
CA ARG A 128 6.42 -6.20 14.87
C ARG A 128 5.92 -6.37 13.45
N LEU A 129 5.53 -5.26 12.82
CA LEU A 129 5.33 -5.21 11.38
C LEU A 129 6.69 -5.01 10.67
N GLU A 130 6.98 -5.86 9.68
CA GLU A 130 8.25 -5.82 8.93
C GLU A 130 8.13 -4.96 7.67
N GLY A 131 9.06 -4.02 7.46
CA GLY A 131 9.17 -3.26 6.22
C GLY A 131 9.66 -4.11 5.05
N VAL A 132 8.76 -4.44 4.12
CA VAL A 132 9.05 -5.29 2.95
C VAL A 132 9.19 -4.51 1.65
N GLY A 133 8.68 -3.27 1.60
CA GLY A 133 8.79 -2.42 0.43
C GLY A 133 8.84 -0.93 0.77
N GLU A 134 9.58 -0.17 -0.02
CA GLU A 134 9.90 1.24 0.17
C GLU A 134 10.14 1.90 -1.18
N PHE A 135 9.47 3.04 -1.41
CA PHE A 135 9.48 3.73 -2.70
C PHE A 135 9.22 5.22 -2.53
N HIS A 136 10.06 6.07 -3.11
CA HIS A 136 9.78 7.50 -3.17
C HIS A 136 8.86 7.83 -4.35
N LEU A 137 7.61 8.17 -4.05
CA LEU A 137 6.60 8.53 -5.05
C LEU A 137 6.85 9.93 -5.59
N GLY A 138 7.22 10.88 -4.71
CA GLY A 138 7.40 12.29 -5.04
C GLY A 138 6.11 13.12 -5.03
N ASP A 139 5.01 12.55 -4.53
CA ASP A 139 3.74 13.24 -4.34
C ASP A 139 3.05 12.80 -3.04
N LEU A 140 2.12 13.63 -2.54
CA LEU A 140 1.41 13.38 -1.28
C LEU A 140 0.09 12.65 -1.54
N VAL A 141 0.07 11.35 -1.23
CA VAL A 141 -1.16 10.54 -1.35
C VAL A 141 -2.16 10.92 -0.26
N ASN A 142 -3.38 11.24 -0.67
CA ASN A 142 -4.48 11.54 0.24
C ASN A 142 -5.37 10.33 0.54
N ARG A 143 -5.60 9.47 -0.46
CA ARG A 143 -6.50 8.32 -0.32
C ARG A 143 -6.09 7.17 -1.21
N PHE A 144 -6.21 5.97 -0.66
CA PHE A 144 -6.24 4.70 -1.37
C PHE A 144 -7.68 4.22 -1.54
N ARG A 145 -7.94 3.49 -2.62
CA ARG A 145 -9.21 2.81 -2.90
C ARG A 145 -9.02 1.56 -3.74
N HIS A 146 -9.53 0.44 -3.25
CA HIS A 146 -9.67 -0.76 -4.08
C HIS A 146 -10.59 -0.50 -5.27
N GLY A 147 -10.15 -0.94 -6.44
CA GLY A 147 -10.88 -0.77 -7.68
C GLY A 147 -9.96 -0.79 -8.90
N SER A 148 -10.58 -0.71 -10.08
CA SER A 148 -9.90 -0.51 -11.36
C SER A 148 -10.76 0.42 -12.21
N LEU A 149 -10.13 1.25 -13.02
CA LEU A 149 -10.80 2.13 -13.99
C LEU A 149 -11.01 1.45 -15.35
N VAL A 150 -10.43 0.26 -15.55
CA VAL A 150 -10.47 -0.45 -16.83
C VAL A 150 -11.73 -1.30 -16.93
N MET A 151 -12.36 -1.27 -18.11
CA MET A 151 -13.47 -2.18 -18.40
C MET A 151 -12.96 -3.62 -18.45
N ARG A 152 -13.41 -4.43 -17.50
CA ARG A 152 -13.17 -5.88 -17.53
C ARG A 152 -14.10 -6.48 -18.57
N SER A 153 -13.55 -6.84 -19.73
CA SER A 153 -14.24 -7.73 -20.66
C SER A 153 -14.44 -9.07 -19.94
N GLY A 154 -15.64 -9.64 -19.99
CA GLY A 154 -16.10 -10.73 -19.12
C GLY A 154 -15.40 -12.10 -19.25
N ASP A 155 -14.15 -12.15 -19.71
CA ASP A 155 -13.36 -13.37 -19.73
C ASP A 155 -12.83 -13.68 -18.33
N ALA A 156 -13.45 -14.69 -17.71
CA ALA A 156 -13.17 -15.15 -16.36
C ALA A 156 -11.80 -15.83 -16.18
N ASP A 157 -11.03 -16.04 -17.26
CA ASP A 157 -9.83 -16.88 -17.27
C ASP A 157 -8.50 -16.11 -17.14
N THR A 158 -8.51 -14.77 -17.13
CA THR A 158 -7.27 -14.01 -16.93
C THR A 158 -7.06 -13.79 -15.42
N PRO A 159 -5.93 -14.24 -14.83
CA PRO A 159 -5.67 -14.02 -13.41
C PRO A 159 -5.69 -12.52 -13.11
N VAL A 160 -6.59 -12.14 -12.21
CA VAL A 160 -6.79 -10.76 -11.78
C VAL A 160 -5.61 -10.35 -10.90
N ILE A 161 -4.71 -9.53 -11.43
CA ILE A 161 -3.74 -8.80 -10.62
C ILE A 161 -4.52 -7.83 -9.73
N PRO A 162 -4.42 -7.93 -8.39
CA PRO A 162 -5.10 -7.00 -7.49
C PRO A 162 -4.55 -5.58 -7.66
N THR A 163 -5.45 -4.61 -7.78
CA THR A 163 -5.11 -3.20 -7.96
C THR A 163 -5.69 -2.32 -6.86
N LEU A 164 -4.94 -1.28 -6.52
CA LEU A 164 -5.30 -0.23 -5.59
C LEU A 164 -5.08 1.13 -6.26
N ILE A 165 -6.14 1.91 -6.38
CA ILE A 165 -6.08 3.26 -6.94
C ILE A 165 -5.71 4.22 -5.81
N PHE A 166 -4.90 5.24 -6.10
CA PHE A 166 -4.65 6.33 -5.18
C PHE A 166 -4.79 7.70 -5.84
N GLY A 167 -5.15 8.70 -5.04
CA GLY A 167 -5.20 10.10 -5.45
C GLY A 167 -4.28 10.97 -4.62
N THR A 168 -3.58 11.91 -5.27
CA THR A 168 -2.61 12.81 -4.63
C THR A 168 -3.12 14.24 -4.49
N VAL A 169 -2.39 15.08 -3.74
CA VAL A 169 -2.68 16.52 -3.61
C VAL A 169 -2.55 17.27 -4.94
N ASN A 170 -1.59 16.90 -5.80
CA ASN A 170 -1.38 17.55 -7.09
C ASN A 170 -2.36 17.09 -8.18
N GLY A 171 -3.32 16.23 -7.84
CA GLY A 171 -4.33 15.73 -8.77
C GLY A 171 -3.88 14.52 -9.60
N CYS A 172 -2.72 13.93 -9.29
CA CYS A 172 -2.32 12.66 -9.88
C CYS A 172 -3.23 11.53 -9.37
N ILE A 173 -3.63 10.64 -10.28
CA ILE A 173 -4.30 9.38 -9.97
C ILE A 173 -3.35 8.27 -10.41
N GLY A 174 -2.92 7.45 -9.47
CA GLY A 174 -2.03 6.32 -9.75
C GLY A 174 -2.65 4.98 -9.36
N VAL A 175 -2.00 3.91 -9.81
CA VAL A 175 -2.40 2.53 -9.52
C VAL A 175 -1.22 1.78 -8.92
N VAL A 176 -1.45 1.09 -7.81
CA VAL A 176 -0.54 0.08 -7.25
C VAL A 176 -1.08 -1.29 -7.60
N ALA A 177 -0.26 -2.13 -8.21
CA ALA A 177 -0.61 -3.50 -8.59
C ALA A 177 0.26 -4.52 -7.84
N SER A 178 -0.36 -5.51 -7.22
CA SER A 178 0.34 -6.57 -6.49
C SER A 178 0.75 -7.69 -7.44
N LEU A 179 1.98 -7.66 -7.94
CA LEU A 179 2.48 -8.62 -8.92
C LEU A 179 2.84 -9.98 -8.28
N PRO A 180 2.63 -11.10 -9.01
CA PRO A 180 3.26 -12.37 -8.67
C PRO A 180 4.78 -12.26 -8.64
N LYS A 181 5.44 -13.05 -7.78
CA LYS A 181 6.89 -12.98 -7.58
C LYS A 181 7.70 -13.13 -8.86
N ASP A 182 7.35 -14.09 -9.72
CA ASP A 182 8.08 -14.34 -10.96
C ASP A 182 8.00 -13.13 -11.93
N GLU A 183 6.83 -12.48 -11.97
CA GLU A 183 6.63 -11.28 -12.79
C GLU A 183 7.38 -10.08 -12.19
N TYR A 184 7.36 -9.92 -10.87
CA TYR A 184 8.16 -8.91 -10.16
C TYR A 184 9.66 -9.08 -10.44
N ASP A 185 10.19 -10.30 -10.31
CA ASP A 185 11.61 -10.59 -10.52
C ASP A 185 12.04 -10.34 -11.98
N LEU A 186 11.15 -10.62 -12.95
CA LEU A 186 11.37 -10.28 -14.35
C LEU A 186 11.37 -8.75 -14.55
N MET A 187 10.34 -8.06 -14.09
CA MET A 187 10.19 -6.61 -14.27
C MET A 187 11.28 -5.82 -13.54
N LEU A 188 11.80 -6.34 -12.43
CA LEU A 188 12.95 -5.76 -11.75
C LEU A 188 14.21 -5.78 -12.63
N LYS A 189 14.44 -6.88 -13.37
CA LYS A 189 15.55 -6.97 -14.35
C LYS A 189 15.33 -6.00 -15.51
N VAL A 190 14.09 -5.89 -15.99
CA VAL A 190 13.71 -4.93 -17.06
C VAL A 190 13.98 -3.50 -16.61
N GLN A 191 13.55 -3.11 -15.41
CA GLN A 191 13.80 -1.79 -14.83
C GLN A 191 15.31 -1.50 -14.72
N GLY A 192 16.10 -2.48 -14.26
CA GLY A 192 17.56 -2.37 -14.21
C GLY A 192 18.19 -2.15 -15.59
N ALA A 193 17.73 -2.88 -16.61
CA ALA A 193 18.20 -2.69 -17.99
C ALA A 193 17.78 -1.33 -18.57
N LEU A 194 16.56 -0.88 -18.30
CA LEU A 194 16.05 0.44 -18.71
C LEU A 194 16.88 1.57 -18.12
N ASN A 195 17.26 1.49 -16.85
CA ASN A 195 18.11 2.48 -16.18
C ASN A 195 19.50 2.64 -16.81
N GLN A 196 20.00 1.63 -17.54
CA GLN A 196 21.27 1.73 -18.27
C GLN A 196 21.11 2.41 -19.65
N VAL A 197 19.91 2.33 -20.24
CA VAL A 197 19.62 2.78 -21.61
C VAL A 197 18.98 4.17 -21.64
N ILE A 198 18.15 4.47 -20.63
CA ILE A 198 17.46 5.74 -20.46
C ILE A 198 18.31 6.63 -19.57
N LYS A 199 18.73 7.78 -20.11
CA LYS A 199 19.44 8.81 -19.35
C LYS A 199 18.44 9.80 -18.81
N GLY A 200 18.39 9.93 -17.48
CA GLY A 200 17.54 10.92 -16.83
C GLY A 200 17.87 12.35 -17.28
N VAL A 201 16.84 13.18 -17.36
CA VAL A 201 17.00 14.60 -17.69
C VAL A 201 17.92 15.26 -16.65
N GLY A 202 18.89 16.06 -17.13
CA GLY A 202 19.88 16.70 -16.26
C GLY A 202 20.91 15.74 -15.63
N GLY A 203 20.96 14.47 -16.08
CA GLY A 203 21.88 13.47 -15.53
C GLY A 203 21.44 12.91 -14.18
N LEU A 204 20.18 13.15 -13.79
CA LEU A 204 19.60 12.60 -12.56
C LEU A 204 19.43 11.09 -12.69
N ARG A 205 19.84 10.35 -11.66
CA ARG A 205 19.68 8.89 -11.62
C ARG A 205 18.29 8.55 -11.10
N HIS A 206 17.61 7.65 -11.82
CA HIS A 206 16.30 7.12 -11.42
C HIS A 206 16.33 6.48 -10.01
N GLU A 207 17.38 5.72 -9.73
CA GLU A 207 17.58 5.05 -8.43
C GLU A 207 17.65 6.05 -7.28
N ASP A 208 18.29 7.21 -7.48
CA ASP A 208 18.36 8.26 -6.46
C ASP A 208 17.00 8.91 -6.25
N TRP A 209 16.25 9.14 -7.34
CA TRP A 209 14.90 9.69 -7.28
C TRP A 209 13.93 8.78 -6.53
N ARG A 210 13.96 7.47 -6.79
CA ARG A 210 13.06 6.48 -6.16
C ARG A 210 13.54 5.96 -4.80
N SER A 211 14.75 6.35 -4.36
CA SER A 211 15.28 5.99 -3.04
C SER A 211 14.43 6.59 -1.92
N PHE A 212 14.11 5.77 -0.91
CA PHE A 212 13.24 6.18 0.20
C PHE A 212 13.85 7.37 0.97
N GLN A 213 13.05 8.43 1.12
CA GLN A 213 13.48 9.68 1.76
C GLN A 213 13.03 9.72 3.22
N SER A 214 13.93 9.98 4.17
CA SER A 214 13.52 10.23 5.56
C SER A 214 14.55 11.09 6.26
N GLU A 215 14.11 11.98 7.15
CA GLU A 215 15.02 12.78 7.99
C GLU A 215 15.94 11.92 8.88
N ARG A 216 15.49 10.70 9.22
CA ARG A 216 16.18 9.82 10.17
C ARG A 216 17.06 8.77 9.49
N VAL A 217 16.85 8.52 8.20
CA VAL A 217 17.56 7.50 7.45
C VAL A 217 18.55 8.19 6.53
N PRO A 218 19.83 7.76 6.47
CA PRO A 218 20.78 8.32 5.54
C PRO A 218 20.24 8.28 4.10
N ALA A 219 20.48 9.36 3.36
CA ALA A 219 20.14 9.42 1.94
C ALA A 219 20.76 8.22 1.19
N GLY A 220 19.99 7.65 0.25
CA GLY A 220 20.44 6.52 -0.57
C GLY A 220 20.01 5.15 -0.07
N ARG A 221 18.99 5.05 0.79
CA ARG A 221 18.32 3.76 1.03
C ARG A 221 17.58 3.36 -0.25
N PRO A 222 18.01 2.28 -0.94
CA PRO A 222 17.50 1.97 -2.26
C PRO A 222 16.02 1.58 -2.19
N CYS A 223 15.30 1.89 -3.26
CA CYS A 223 13.97 1.34 -3.48
C CYS A 223 13.99 -0.20 -3.33
N LYS A 224 13.00 -0.73 -2.62
CA LYS A 224 12.86 -2.17 -2.37
C LYS A 224 11.40 -2.56 -2.51
N GLY A 225 11.11 -3.72 -3.09
CA GLY A 225 9.75 -4.28 -3.10
C GLY A 225 8.74 -3.49 -3.93
N PHE A 226 9.20 -2.53 -4.75
CA PHE A 226 8.38 -1.72 -5.63
C PHE A 226 9.04 -1.63 -7.02
N LEU A 227 8.21 -1.48 -8.05
CA LEU A 227 8.60 -1.24 -9.42
C LEU A 227 7.96 0.07 -9.89
N ASP A 228 8.69 0.80 -10.71
CA ASP A 228 8.22 2.04 -11.32
C ASP A 228 7.55 1.72 -12.67
N GLY A 229 6.21 1.66 -12.65
CA GLY A 229 5.40 1.38 -13.84
C GLY A 229 5.65 2.38 -14.97
N ASP A 230 5.79 3.67 -14.66
CA ASP A 230 6.05 4.73 -15.64
C ASP A 230 7.37 4.46 -16.41
N LEU A 231 8.41 4.01 -15.69
CA LEU A 231 9.68 3.66 -16.30
C LEU A 231 9.56 2.40 -17.16
N ILE A 232 8.87 1.36 -16.67
CA ILE A 232 8.70 0.10 -17.41
C ILE A 232 7.91 0.34 -18.70
N GLU A 233 6.83 1.12 -18.65
CA GLU A 233 5.98 1.44 -19.80
C GLU A 233 6.72 2.25 -20.88
N SER A 234 7.67 3.11 -20.46
CA SER A 234 8.52 3.86 -21.40
C SER A 234 9.34 2.97 -22.34
N PHE A 235 9.46 1.66 -22.05
CA PHE A 235 10.04 0.68 -22.96
C PHE A 235 9.38 0.70 -24.35
N LEU A 236 8.05 0.87 -24.42
CA LEU A 236 7.29 0.86 -25.67
C LEU A 236 7.57 2.10 -26.54
N ASP A 237 8.07 3.18 -25.94
CA ASP A 237 8.43 4.42 -26.63
C ASP A 237 9.90 4.48 -27.09
N LEU A 238 10.69 3.44 -26.78
CA LEU A 238 12.09 3.39 -27.17
C LEU A 238 12.27 3.14 -28.67
N LEU A 239 13.39 3.63 -29.22
CA LEU A 239 13.82 3.27 -30.57
C LEU A 239 14.10 1.74 -30.64
N PRO A 240 13.83 1.08 -31.78
CA PRO A 240 13.98 -0.38 -31.91
C PRO A 240 15.35 -0.93 -31.45
N GLN A 241 16.43 -0.20 -31.76
CA GLN A 241 17.80 -0.55 -31.35
C GLN A 241 17.97 -0.60 -29.83
N LYS A 242 17.31 0.31 -29.10
CA LYS A 242 17.32 0.36 -27.65
C LYS A 242 16.41 -0.71 -27.05
N MET A 243 15.26 -0.99 -27.69
CA MET A 243 14.39 -2.09 -27.28
C MET A 243 15.13 -3.43 -27.37
N GLU A 244 15.85 -3.69 -28.46
CA GLU A 244 16.70 -4.88 -28.62
C GLU A 244 17.77 -4.97 -27.53
N GLN A 245 18.42 -3.86 -27.18
CA GLN A 245 19.41 -3.82 -26.12
C GLN A 245 18.81 -4.23 -24.76
N VAL A 246 17.63 -3.71 -24.41
CA VAL A 246 16.94 -4.04 -23.16
C VAL A 246 16.46 -5.49 -23.17
N ALA A 247 15.79 -5.93 -24.25
CA ALA A 247 15.27 -7.29 -24.40
C ALA A 247 16.39 -8.34 -24.33
N SER A 248 17.52 -8.07 -25.00
CA SER A 248 18.70 -8.94 -24.94
C SER A 248 19.32 -8.99 -23.55
N ALA A 249 19.29 -7.90 -22.77
CA ALA A 249 19.83 -7.88 -21.41
C ALA A 249 19.01 -8.73 -20.44
N VAL A 250 17.70 -8.88 -20.69
CA VAL A 250 16.80 -9.72 -19.89
C VAL A 250 16.59 -11.13 -20.46
N GLY A 251 17.15 -11.42 -21.65
CA GLY A 251 17.08 -12.73 -22.29
C GLY A 251 15.74 -13.03 -22.97
N LEU A 252 14.99 -12.00 -23.37
CA LEU A 252 13.71 -12.12 -24.07
C LEU A 252 13.78 -11.54 -25.48
N SER A 253 12.82 -11.91 -26.33
CA SER A 253 12.60 -11.20 -27.59
C SER A 253 11.90 -9.86 -27.34
N VAL A 254 12.08 -8.89 -28.25
CA VAL A 254 11.39 -7.59 -28.17
C VAL A 254 9.88 -7.79 -28.19
N GLU A 255 9.37 -8.69 -29.05
CA GLU A 255 7.94 -8.99 -29.16
C GLU A 255 7.36 -9.56 -27.85
N GLU A 256 8.06 -10.49 -27.21
CA GLU A 256 7.63 -11.06 -25.93
C GLU A 256 7.63 -10.01 -24.81
N LEU A 257 8.68 -9.19 -24.73
CA LEU A 257 8.76 -8.14 -23.72
C LEU A 257 7.70 -7.06 -23.95
N SER A 258 7.48 -6.61 -25.18
CA SER A 258 6.43 -5.66 -25.54
C SER A 258 5.06 -6.18 -25.14
N LYS A 259 4.74 -7.44 -25.45
CA LYS A 259 3.45 -8.03 -25.06
C LYS A 259 3.23 -8.02 -23.55
N ARG A 260 4.25 -8.35 -22.75
CA ARG A 260 4.16 -8.32 -21.28
C ARG A 260 3.95 -6.90 -20.74
N VAL A 261 4.67 -5.91 -21.28
CA VAL A 261 4.51 -4.50 -20.88
C VAL A 261 3.12 -3.99 -21.27
N GLU A 262 2.61 -4.35 -22.45
CA GLU A 262 1.23 -4.02 -22.86
C GLU A 262 0.17 -4.67 -21.96
N GLU A 263 0.41 -5.90 -21.47
CA GLU A 263 -0.49 -6.57 -20.53
C GLU A 263 -0.55 -5.82 -19.18
N LEU A 264 0.57 -5.30 -18.69
CA LEU A 264 0.62 -4.47 -17.48
C LEU A 264 -0.04 -3.09 -17.68
N GLN A 265 0.15 -2.48 -18.86
CA GLN A 265 -0.46 -1.19 -19.18
C GLN A 265 -2.00 -1.25 -19.16
N ARG A 266 -2.59 -2.43 -19.45
CA ARG A 266 -4.05 -2.64 -19.38
C ARG A 266 -4.63 -2.68 -17.96
N LEU A 267 -3.81 -2.48 -16.92
CA LEU A 267 -4.29 -2.43 -15.54
C LEU A 267 -4.90 -1.08 -15.15
N HIS A 268 -4.65 -0.02 -15.94
CA HIS A 268 -5.11 1.34 -15.66
C HIS A 268 -5.74 2.04 -16.89
#